data_AF-G6FY77-F1
#
_entry.id   AF-G6FY77-F1
#
_cell.length_a   1.000
_cell.length_b   1.000
_cell.length_c   1.000
_cell.angle_alpha   90.00
_cell.angle_beta   90.00
_cell.angle_gamma   90.00
#
_symmetry.space_group_name_H-M   'P 1'
#
loop_
_entity.id
_entity.type
_entity.pdbx_description
1 polymer ?
#
loop_
_entity_poly.entity_id
_entity_poly.type
_entity_poly.pdbx_seq_one_letter_code
_entity_poly.pdbx_strand_id
1 'polypeptide(L)'
;MARRGSDRADNDSFTWKSTRTGEKKPQWTTLLIIDSQAVKNTCNASVQSKGFCHYKCTNGIKRHLAVDTLGLPFFTHCTQANVSDDNGLIELLSQNLDYFRAKPVNIPKITILLDHGYHPDKITSALQALYPRILTKYQIDCGAQVIQIFDSWAGCLTPQDYETFALPYQQQVVRQVKATYPHIPLALCVHNSAAILHLMPRSGVDIIHVDWTAVAN
;
A
#
# COMPACT_ATOMS: atom_id res chain seq x y z
N MET A 1 -10.39 46.19 3.48
CA MET A 1 -9.66 46.28 4.76
C MET A 1 -9.90 44.96 5.51
N ALA A 2 -9.08 43.94 5.26
CA ALA A 2 -9.20 42.62 5.90
C ALA A 2 -7.94 42.37 6.73
N ARG A 3 -8.14 42.11 8.02
CA ARG A 3 -7.09 42.06 9.05
C ARG A 3 -6.17 40.85 8.84
N ARG A 4 -4.86 41.10 8.90
CA ARG A 4 -3.82 40.07 9.04
C ARG A 4 -3.97 39.43 10.43
N GLY A 5 -4.21 38.13 10.48
CA GLY A 5 -3.99 37.31 11.68
C GLY A 5 -2.59 36.71 11.60
N SER A 6 -1.69 37.22 12.43
CA SER A 6 -0.42 36.58 12.77
C SER A 6 -0.68 35.37 13.68
N ASP A 7 0.32 34.50 13.75
CA ASP A 7 0.53 33.41 14.72
C ASP A 7 -0.14 32.07 14.40
N ARG A 8 0.60 31.22 13.66
CA ARG A 8 0.63 29.78 13.93
C ARG A 8 2.07 29.31 13.94
N ALA A 9 2.54 29.00 15.14
CA ALA A 9 3.79 28.32 15.38
C ALA A 9 3.76 26.90 14.76
N ASP A 10 4.91 26.52 14.20
CA ASP A 10 5.26 25.20 13.73
C ASP A 10 5.08 24.12 14.81
N ASN A 11 4.17 23.15 14.62
CA ASN A 11 4.39 21.75 15.06
C ASN A 11 3.29 20.73 14.62
N ASP A 12 2.88 20.67 13.34
CA ASP A 12 1.90 19.66 12.92
C ASP A 12 2.56 18.51 12.17
N SER A 13 3.15 17.57 12.93
CA SER A 13 3.26 16.19 12.47
C SER A 13 1.85 15.59 12.46
N PHE A 14 1.17 15.70 11.31
CA PHE A 14 -0.19 15.22 11.13
C PHE A 14 -0.22 13.69 11.14
N THR A 15 -0.26 13.12 12.35
CA THR A 15 -0.39 11.68 12.59
C THR A 15 -1.87 11.34 12.68
N TRP A 16 -2.40 10.63 11.67
CA TRP A 16 -3.72 10.04 11.78
C TRP A 16 -3.68 8.97 12.87
N LYS A 17 -4.21 9.29 14.06
CA LYS A 17 -4.54 8.25 15.05
C LYS A 17 -5.65 7.39 14.46
N SER A 18 -5.42 6.07 14.39
CA SER A 18 -6.33 5.10 13.80
C SER A 18 -7.78 5.35 14.26
N THR A 19 -8.70 5.57 13.32
CA THR A 19 -10.14 5.87 13.53
C THR A 19 -10.96 4.64 13.97
N ARG A 20 -10.33 3.68 14.65
CA ARG A 20 -10.91 2.39 15.07
C ARG A 20 -11.83 2.51 16.29
N THR A 21 -12.87 3.34 16.24
CA THR A 21 -13.85 3.54 17.33
C THR A 21 -15.16 2.75 17.17
N GLY A 22 -15.26 1.82 16.21
CA GLY A 22 -16.47 1.01 15.99
C GLY A 22 -16.41 -0.36 16.68
N GLU A 23 -17.48 -0.72 17.40
CA GLU A 23 -17.64 -1.94 18.24
C GLU A 23 -17.48 -3.30 17.51
N LYS A 24 -17.40 -3.33 16.18
CA LYS A 24 -17.41 -4.59 15.38
C LYS A 24 -16.07 -4.98 14.75
N LYS A 25 -14.98 -4.24 14.96
CA LYS A 25 -13.70 -4.50 14.28
C LYS A 25 -12.61 -4.95 15.24
N PRO A 26 -11.79 -5.95 14.87
CA PRO A 26 -10.72 -6.44 15.74
C PRO A 26 -9.70 -5.32 16.02
N GLN A 27 -9.43 -5.06 17.29
CA GLN A 27 -8.48 -4.05 17.75
C GLN A 27 -7.06 -4.30 17.20
N TRP A 28 -6.70 -5.57 17.00
CA TRP A 28 -5.39 -6.04 16.56
C TRP A 28 -5.48 -6.63 15.15
N THR A 29 -4.69 -6.09 14.22
CA THR A 29 -4.54 -6.72 12.89
C THR A 29 -3.60 -7.91 12.95
N THR A 30 -3.79 -8.89 12.07
CA THR A 30 -2.88 -10.03 11.86
C THR A 30 -2.00 -9.84 10.62
N LEU A 31 -2.33 -8.89 9.74
CA LEU A 31 -1.59 -8.60 8.51
C LEU A 31 -1.55 -7.09 8.26
N LEU A 32 -0.40 -6.60 7.82
CA LEU A 32 -0.19 -5.25 7.32
C LEU A 32 0.51 -5.32 5.98
N ILE A 33 0.01 -4.60 4.98
CA ILE A 33 0.69 -4.39 3.71
C ILE A 33 1.23 -2.97 3.74
N ILE A 34 2.54 -2.81 3.54
CA ILE A 34 3.17 -1.50 3.59
C ILE A 34 3.86 -1.21 2.27
N ASP A 35 3.49 -0.07 1.71
CA ASP A 35 4.08 0.45 0.48
C ASP A 35 4.43 1.93 0.65
N SER A 36 5.39 2.40 -0.16
CA SER A 36 5.78 3.80 -0.19
C SER A 36 5.74 4.38 -1.59
N GLN A 37 5.20 5.59 -1.70
CA GLN A 37 5.05 6.27 -2.98
C GLN A 37 5.64 7.68 -2.89
N ALA A 38 6.63 7.96 -3.74
CA ALA A 38 7.08 9.33 -3.99
C ALA A 38 6.04 10.07 -4.83
N VAL A 39 5.65 11.27 -4.39
CA VAL A 39 4.63 12.10 -5.06
C VAL A 39 5.12 13.53 -5.25
N LYS A 40 4.78 14.11 -6.40
CA LYS A 40 4.99 15.55 -6.65
C LYS A 40 3.93 16.31 -5.85
N ASN A 41 4.36 17.07 -4.84
CA ASN A 41 3.44 17.94 -4.13
C ASN A 41 3.35 19.29 -4.83
N THR A 42 2.19 19.58 -5.40
CA THR A 42 1.77 20.94 -5.72
C THR A 42 1.35 21.63 -4.40
N CYS A 43 1.85 22.85 -4.18
CA CYS A 43 1.53 23.83 -3.14
C CYS A 43 1.72 23.55 -1.61
N ASN A 44 1.41 22.38 -1.03
CA ASN A 44 1.26 22.29 0.45
C ASN A 44 2.48 21.84 1.28
N ALA A 45 3.56 21.36 0.65
CA ALA A 45 4.77 20.95 1.36
C ALA A 45 5.83 22.07 1.33
N SER A 46 6.37 22.45 2.49
CA SER A 46 7.46 23.42 2.62
C SER A 46 8.73 22.93 1.92
N VAL A 47 9.64 23.84 1.55
CA VAL A 47 10.93 23.47 0.92
C VAL A 47 11.72 22.49 1.79
N GLN A 48 11.65 22.65 3.11
CA GLN A 48 12.31 21.79 4.09
C GLN A 48 11.71 20.38 4.16
N SER A 49 10.46 20.18 3.74
CA SER A 49 9.77 18.89 3.75
C SER A 49 9.88 18.13 2.43
N LYS A 50 10.55 18.70 1.41
CA LYS A 50 10.70 18.09 0.08
C LYS A 50 12.10 17.54 -0.13
N GLY A 51 12.20 16.52 -0.99
CA GLY A 51 13.46 15.96 -1.48
C GLY A 51 13.29 15.38 -2.88
N PHE A 52 14.40 15.09 -3.55
CA PHE A 52 14.37 14.50 -4.89
C PHE A 52 14.55 12.97 -4.83
N CYS A 53 13.54 12.25 -5.32
CA CYS A 53 13.63 10.82 -5.56
C CYS A 53 14.16 10.57 -6.97
N HIS A 54 15.38 10.07 -7.08
CA HIS A 54 16.02 9.76 -8.37
C HIS A 54 15.31 8.62 -9.11
N TYR A 55 14.89 7.58 -8.39
CA TYR A 55 14.22 6.42 -8.98
C TYR A 55 12.91 6.79 -9.71
N LYS A 56 12.12 7.70 -9.13
CA LYS A 56 10.85 8.17 -9.71
C LYS A 56 10.96 9.54 -10.38
N CYS A 57 12.18 10.09 -10.52
CA CYS A 57 12.44 11.43 -11.05
C CYS A 57 11.47 12.50 -10.50
N THR A 58 11.24 12.48 -9.19
CA THR A 58 10.16 13.23 -8.54
C THR A 58 10.71 14.05 -7.38
N ASN A 59 10.51 15.37 -7.43
CA ASN A 59 10.76 16.27 -6.31
C ASN A 59 9.49 16.42 -5.47
N GLY A 60 9.53 16.03 -4.20
CA GLY A 60 8.38 16.12 -3.32
C GLY A 60 8.55 15.34 -2.03
N ILE A 61 7.45 14.74 -1.57
CA ILE A 61 7.41 13.89 -0.38
C ILE A 61 7.29 12.43 -0.79
N LYS A 62 7.57 11.54 0.15
CA LYS A 62 7.25 10.13 0.06
C LYS A 62 6.31 9.76 1.19
N ARG A 63 5.15 9.21 0.83
CA ARG A 63 4.16 8.72 1.79
C ARG A 63 4.38 7.22 1.96
N HIS A 64 4.38 6.78 3.20
CA HIS A 64 4.44 5.38 3.62
C HIS A 64 3.08 5.03 4.21
N LEU A 65 2.39 4.06 3.61
CA LEU A 65 1.04 3.68 4.00
C LEU A 65 1.04 2.21 4.41
N ALA A 66 0.66 1.94 5.65
CA ALA A 66 0.37 0.59 6.11
C ALA A 66 -1.14 0.38 6.08
N VAL A 67 -1.61 -0.60 5.31
CA VAL A 67 -3.03 -0.96 5.21
C VAL A 67 -3.26 -2.35 5.79
N ASP A 68 -4.45 -2.58 6.35
CA ASP A 68 -4.88 -3.92 6.79
C ASP A 68 -5.52 -4.73 5.64
N THR A 69 -5.98 -5.94 5.94
CA THR A 69 -6.64 -6.85 4.98
C THR A 69 -7.91 -6.30 4.37
N LEU A 70 -8.53 -5.29 4.99
CA LEU A 70 -9.72 -4.64 4.48
C LEU A 70 -9.36 -3.44 3.59
N GLY A 71 -8.06 -3.21 3.34
CA GLY A 71 -7.55 -2.06 2.59
C GLY A 71 -7.66 -0.75 3.36
N LEU A 72 -7.95 -0.78 4.67
CA LEU A 72 -8.09 0.44 5.46
C LEU A 72 -6.71 0.94 5.91
N PRO A 73 -6.41 2.24 5.73
CA PRO A 73 -5.19 2.83 6.27
C PRO A 73 -5.10 2.63 7.78
N PHE A 74 -3.99 2.03 8.20
CA PHE A 74 -3.71 1.70 9.58
C PHE A 74 -2.63 2.59 10.18
N PHE A 75 -1.49 2.72 9.49
CA PHE A 75 -0.45 3.71 9.81
C PHE A 75 -0.11 4.53 8.57
N THR A 76 0.20 5.80 8.79
CA THR A 76 0.62 6.71 7.73
C THR A 76 1.82 7.52 8.22
N HIS A 77 2.84 7.63 7.38
CA HIS A 77 4.00 8.48 7.66
C HIS A 77 4.46 9.16 6.36
N CYS A 78 4.98 10.38 6.48
CA CYS A 78 5.47 11.14 5.34
C CYS A 78 6.92 11.54 5.59
N THR A 79 7.79 11.24 4.62
CA THR A 79 9.19 11.63 4.61
C THR A 79 9.47 12.53 3.41
N GLN A 80 10.65 13.15 3.36
CA GLN A 80 11.15 13.72 2.11
C GLN A 80 11.35 12.61 1.06
N ALA A 81 11.21 12.90 -0.24
CA ALA A 81 11.24 11.84 -1.25
C ALA A 81 12.63 11.22 -1.49
N ASN A 82 13.70 11.87 -1.03
CA ASN A 82 15.07 11.34 -1.04
C ASN A 82 15.34 10.33 0.10
N VAL A 83 14.51 10.29 1.15
CA VAL A 83 14.64 9.28 2.22
C VAL A 83 14.33 7.91 1.63
N SER A 84 15.15 6.91 1.97
CA SER A 84 14.96 5.54 1.47
C SER A 84 13.72 4.88 2.07
N ASP A 85 13.19 3.89 1.38
CA ASP A 85 11.95 3.20 1.77
C ASP A 85 12.15 2.50 3.12
N ASP A 86 13.30 1.83 3.33
CA ASP A 86 13.68 1.23 4.61
C ASP A 86 13.64 2.22 5.77
N ASN A 87 14.23 3.41 5.59
CA ASN A 87 14.35 4.39 6.67
C ASN A 87 12.97 4.96 7.01
N GLY A 88 12.15 5.26 5.99
CA GLY A 88 10.79 5.72 6.20
C GLY A 88 9.88 4.67 6.86
N LEU A 89 10.07 3.38 6.56
CA LEU A 89 9.38 2.29 7.24
C LEU A 89 9.83 2.13 8.70
N ILE A 90 11.14 2.22 8.96
CA ILE A 90 11.66 2.21 10.34
C ILE A 90 11.06 3.36 11.13
N GLU A 91 11.00 4.57 10.57
CA GLU A 91 10.37 5.73 11.22
C GLU A 91 8.87 5.49 11.48
N LEU A 92 8.12 5.02 10.47
CA LEU A 92 6.69 4.70 10.59
C LEU A 92 6.43 3.71 11.74
N LEU A 93 7.17 2.60 11.80
CA LEU A 93 7.00 1.59 12.83
C LEU A 93 7.50 2.08 14.21
N SER A 94 8.56 2.88 14.23
CA SER A 94 9.12 3.46 15.46
C SER A 94 8.13 4.41 16.14
N GLN A 95 7.47 5.28 15.35
CA GLN A 95 6.45 6.20 15.86
C GLN A 95 5.21 5.47 16.40
N ASN A 96 4.97 4.24 15.93
CA ASN A 96 3.81 3.43 16.32
C ASN A 96 4.19 2.26 17.25
N LEU A 97 5.36 2.31 17.91
CA LEU A 97 5.83 1.25 18.82
C LEU A 97 4.83 0.93 19.95
N ASP A 98 4.11 1.93 20.44
CA ASP A 98 3.16 1.75 21.55
C ASP A 98 2.02 0.78 21.19
N TYR A 99 1.60 0.74 19.92
CA TYR A 99 0.64 -0.25 19.45
C TYR A 99 1.21 -1.68 19.57
N PHE A 100 2.47 -1.88 19.16
CA PHE A 100 3.13 -3.20 19.25
C PHE A 100 3.40 -3.63 20.69
N ARG A 101 3.70 -2.66 21.58
CA ARG A 101 3.87 -2.89 23.02
C ARG A 101 2.56 -3.29 23.69
N ALA A 102 1.47 -2.61 23.35
CA ALA A 102 0.14 -2.86 23.92
C ALA A 102 -0.47 -4.20 23.46
N LYS A 103 -0.07 -4.73 22.31
CA LYS A 103 -0.59 -6.00 21.77
C LYS A 103 -0.33 -7.17 22.72
N PRO A 104 -1.36 -7.91 23.18
CA PRO A 104 -1.19 -9.12 23.99
C PRO A 104 -0.37 -10.21 23.30
N VAL A 105 0.35 -11.03 24.08
CA VAL A 105 1.26 -12.09 23.57
C VAL A 105 0.49 -13.31 23.04
N ASN A 106 -0.74 -13.53 23.53
CA ASN A 106 -1.61 -14.65 23.13
C ASN A 106 -2.28 -14.47 21.75
N ILE A 107 -2.05 -13.35 21.08
CA ILE A 107 -2.59 -13.07 19.74
C ILE A 107 -1.52 -13.39 18.69
N PRO A 108 -1.86 -14.01 17.54
CA PRO A 108 -0.92 -14.28 16.45
C PRO A 108 -0.05 -13.08 16.07
N LYS A 109 1.18 -13.36 15.61
CA LYS A 109 2.09 -12.31 15.14
C LYS A 109 1.47 -11.55 13.97
N ILE A 110 1.79 -10.26 13.87
CA ILE A 110 1.42 -9.44 12.73
C ILE A 110 2.35 -9.78 11.58
N THR A 111 1.82 -10.21 10.44
CA THR A 111 2.62 -10.36 9.23
C THR A 111 2.71 -9.00 8.54
N ILE A 112 3.91 -8.53 8.23
CA ILE A 112 4.13 -7.29 7.48
C ILE A 112 4.62 -7.69 6.09
N LEU A 113 3.80 -7.42 5.07
CA LEU A 113 4.15 -7.62 3.67
C LEU A 113 4.78 -6.36 3.12
N LEU A 114 5.96 -6.52 2.54
CA LEU A 114 6.75 -5.47 1.90
C LEU A 114 7.04 -5.84 0.46
N ASP A 115 7.18 -4.85 -0.40
CA ASP A 115 7.72 -5.03 -1.75
C ASP A 115 9.21 -5.42 -1.72
N HIS A 116 9.74 -5.95 -2.82
CA HIS A 116 11.13 -6.36 -2.96
C HIS A 116 12.15 -5.23 -2.83
N GLY A 117 11.72 -3.96 -2.92
CA GLY A 117 12.59 -2.80 -2.70
C GLY A 117 13.02 -2.60 -1.24
N TYR A 118 12.37 -3.29 -0.29
CA TYR A 118 12.71 -3.22 1.13
C TYR A 118 13.76 -4.28 1.50
N HIS A 119 14.56 -3.97 2.53
CA HIS A 119 15.60 -4.87 3.04
C HIS A 119 15.25 -5.36 4.46
N PRO A 120 14.59 -6.53 4.61
CA PRO A 120 14.11 -7.04 5.90
C PRO A 120 15.16 -7.13 6.99
N ASP A 121 16.39 -7.54 6.65
CA ASP A 121 17.47 -7.70 7.62
C ASP A 121 17.85 -6.38 8.28
N LYS A 122 17.92 -5.31 7.46
CA LYS A 122 18.21 -3.95 7.92
C LYS A 122 17.08 -3.42 8.80
N ILE A 123 15.84 -3.58 8.36
CA ILE A 123 14.64 -3.12 9.10
C ILE A 123 14.52 -3.86 10.43
N THR A 124 14.69 -5.18 10.40
CA THR A 124 14.64 -6.06 11.57
C THR A 124 15.70 -5.67 12.59
N SER A 125 16.96 -5.49 12.15
CA SER A 125 18.06 -5.08 13.03
C SER A 125 17.79 -3.72 13.70
N ALA A 126 17.31 -2.75 12.94
CA ALA A 126 16.98 -1.41 13.46
C ALA A 126 15.84 -1.45 14.49
N LEU A 127 14.77 -2.21 14.21
CA LEU A 127 13.62 -2.31 15.10
C LEU A 127 13.93 -3.12 16.36
N GLN A 128 14.77 -4.16 16.27
CA GLN A 128 15.26 -4.90 17.43
C GLN A 128 16.07 -4.02 18.38
N ALA A 129 16.89 -3.10 17.85
CA ALA A 129 17.65 -2.16 18.66
C ALA A 129 16.74 -1.22 19.47
N LEU A 130 15.58 -0.84 18.92
CA LEU A 130 14.60 0.03 19.59
C LEU A 130 13.68 -0.73 20.56
N TYR A 131 13.29 -1.95 20.19
CA TYR A 131 12.43 -2.80 21.02
C TYR A 131 12.83 -4.27 20.82
N PRO A 132 13.70 -4.84 21.68
CA PRO A 132 14.23 -6.20 21.49
C PRO A 132 13.17 -7.31 21.38
N ARG A 133 12.00 -7.11 22.00
CA ARG A 133 10.89 -8.06 21.95
C ARG A 133 9.99 -7.90 20.72
N ILE A 134 10.28 -6.98 19.80
CA ILE A 134 9.37 -6.65 18.70
C ILE A 134 9.14 -7.81 17.73
N LEU A 135 10.12 -8.72 17.56
CA LEU A 135 9.98 -9.93 16.73
C LEU A 135 9.04 -10.99 17.33
N THR A 136 8.63 -10.83 18.59
CA THR A 136 7.53 -11.61 19.17
C THR A 136 6.16 -11.07 18.76
N LYS A 137 6.11 -9.86 18.19
CA LYS A 137 4.88 -9.14 17.84
C LYS A 137 4.60 -9.15 16.34
N TYR A 138 5.64 -9.13 15.49
CA TYR A 138 5.49 -9.21 14.04
C TYR A 138 6.48 -10.20 13.39
N GLN A 139 6.21 -10.53 12.13
CA GLN A 139 7.14 -11.14 11.18
C GLN A 139 7.11 -10.31 9.89
N ILE A 140 8.27 -10.08 9.28
CA ILE A 140 8.36 -9.46 7.95
C ILE A 140 8.43 -10.60 6.94
N ASP A 141 7.52 -10.58 5.98
CA ASP A 141 7.54 -11.47 4.83
C ASP A 141 7.71 -10.61 3.58
N CYS A 142 8.70 -10.97 2.77
CA CYS A 142 8.99 -10.27 1.52
C CYS A 142 8.49 -11.11 0.36
N GLY A 143 7.44 -10.61 -0.29
CA GLY A 143 6.82 -11.29 -1.41
C GLY A 143 5.33 -11.00 -1.46
N ALA A 144 4.85 -10.70 -2.66
CA ALA A 144 3.43 -10.55 -2.89
C ALA A 144 2.73 -11.92 -2.71
N GLN A 145 1.94 -12.07 -1.64
CA GLN A 145 1.13 -13.27 -1.44
C GLN A 145 -0.03 -13.36 -2.44
N VAL A 146 -0.42 -12.22 -3.00
CA VAL A 146 -1.36 -12.04 -4.12
C VAL A 146 -0.83 -10.87 -4.94
N ILE A 147 -0.85 -10.96 -6.27
CA ILE A 147 -0.46 -9.86 -7.16
C ILE A 147 -1.73 -9.32 -7.82
N GLN A 148 -1.97 -8.02 -7.72
CA GLN A 148 -3.08 -7.36 -8.40
C GLN A 148 -2.59 -6.61 -9.63
N ILE A 149 -3.13 -6.97 -10.79
CA ILE A 149 -2.94 -6.29 -12.07
C ILE A 149 -3.99 -5.17 -12.16
N PHE A 150 -3.53 -3.93 -12.29
CA PHE A 150 -4.39 -2.79 -12.54
C PHE A 150 -4.36 -2.42 -14.01
N ASP A 151 -5.49 -2.61 -14.69
CA ASP A 151 -5.72 -2.14 -16.05
C ASP A 151 -6.95 -1.21 -16.04
N SER A 152 -6.76 -0.04 -15.45
CA SER A 152 -7.83 0.93 -15.22
C SER A 152 -8.47 1.47 -16.50
N TRP A 153 -7.86 1.25 -17.66
CA TRP A 153 -8.30 1.80 -18.94
C TRP A 153 -9.00 0.78 -19.84
N ALA A 154 -8.88 -0.52 -19.56
CA ALA A 154 -9.54 -1.56 -20.34
C ALA A 154 -11.08 -1.42 -20.35
N GLY A 155 -11.71 -0.85 -19.31
CA GLY A 155 -13.15 -0.58 -19.29
C GLY A 155 -13.60 0.57 -20.18
N CYS A 156 -12.68 1.30 -20.82
CA CYS A 156 -13.00 2.27 -21.87
C CYS A 156 -13.11 1.62 -23.26
N LEU A 157 -12.77 0.34 -23.40
CA LEU A 157 -12.81 -0.39 -24.67
C LEU A 157 -14.17 -1.03 -24.90
N THR A 158 -14.55 -1.18 -26.16
CA THR A 158 -15.64 -2.08 -26.53
C THR A 158 -15.23 -3.53 -26.24
N PRO A 159 -16.17 -4.48 -26.08
CA PRO A 159 -15.81 -5.90 -25.90
C PRO A 159 -14.88 -6.43 -27.00
N GLN A 160 -15.13 -6.05 -28.26
CA GLN A 160 -14.31 -6.45 -29.40
C GLN A 160 -12.88 -5.88 -29.31
N ASP A 161 -12.75 -4.61 -28.95
CA ASP A 161 -11.45 -3.96 -28.78
C ASP A 161 -10.71 -4.52 -27.57
N TYR A 162 -11.41 -4.83 -26.48
CA TYR A 162 -10.83 -5.47 -25.30
C TYR A 162 -10.20 -6.82 -25.66
N GLU A 163 -10.90 -7.66 -26.42
CA GLU A 163 -10.37 -8.95 -26.89
C GLU A 163 -9.14 -8.81 -27.79
N THR A 164 -9.05 -7.71 -28.53
CA THR A 164 -7.97 -7.48 -29.49
C THR A 164 -6.75 -6.81 -28.85
N PHE A 165 -6.97 -5.82 -27.99
CA PHE A 165 -5.93 -4.88 -27.55
C PHE A 165 -5.56 -4.97 -26.08
N ALA A 166 -6.37 -5.60 -25.23
CA ALA A 166 -6.08 -5.72 -23.79
C ALA A 166 -5.91 -7.19 -23.37
N LEU A 167 -6.91 -8.03 -23.66
CA LEU A 167 -6.96 -9.42 -23.23
C LEU A 167 -5.69 -10.23 -23.59
N PRO A 168 -5.11 -10.15 -24.81
CA PRO A 168 -3.94 -10.95 -25.16
C PRO A 168 -2.71 -10.60 -24.32
N TYR A 169 -2.56 -9.32 -23.97
CA TYR A 169 -1.45 -8.84 -23.14
C TYR A 169 -1.65 -9.21 -21.68
N GLN A 170 -2.89 -9.11 -21.17
CA GLN A 170 -3.22 -9.60 -19.83
C GLN A 170 -2.91 -11.09 -19.70
N GLN A 171 -3.31 -11.90 -20.69
CA GLN A 171 -2.96 -13.32 -20.74
C GLN A 171 -1.45 -13.56 -20.80
N GLN A 172 -0.70 -12.75 -21.56
CA GLN A 172 0.75 -12.85 -21.62
C GLN A 172 1.39 -12.60 -20.25
N VAL A 173 0.97 -11.54 -19.55
CA VAL A 173 1.45 -11.22 -18.20
C VAL A 173 1.12 -12.36 -17.24
N VAL A 174 -0.13 -12.83 -17.23
CA VAL A 174 -0.56 -13.95 -16.38
C VAL A 174 0.29 -15.19 -16.63
N ARG A 175 0.48 -15.58 -17.91
CA ARG A 175 1.31 -16.73 -18.27
C ARG A 175 2.75 -16.58 -17.78
N GLN A 176 3.37 -15.42 -17.98
CA GLN A 176 4.75 -15.16 -17.57
C GLN A 176 4.90 -15.20 -16.04
N VAL A 177 3.97 -14.58 -15.31
CA VAL A 177 4.01 -14.56 -13.84
C VAL A 177 3.76 -15.96 -13.27
N LYS A 178 2.76 -16.68 -13.77
CA LYS A 178 2.45 -18.05 -13.32
C LYS A 178 3.53 -19.07 -13.70
N ALA A 179 4.32 -18.82 -14.76
CA ALA A 179 5.47 -19.67 -15.09
C ALA A 179 6.57 -19.61 -14.01
N THR A 180 6.77 -18.44 -13.40
CA THR A 180 7.75 -18.24 -12.33
C THR A 180 7.16 -18.51 -10.94
N TYR A 181 5.90 -18.12 -10.73
CA TYR A 181 5.20 -18.15 -9.44
C TYR A 181 3.82 -18.82 -9.56
N PRO A 182 3.75 -20.14 -9.79
CA PRO A 182 2.50 -20.84 -10.10
C PRO A 182 1.47 -20.75 -8.96
N HIS A 183 1.94 -20.66 -7.72
CA HIS A 183 1.10 -20.69 -6.51
C HIS A 183 0.61 -19.30 -6.05
N ILE A 184 1.12 -18.21 -6.61
CA ILE A 184 0.71 -16.85 -6.22
C ILE A 184 -0.58 -16.49 -6.97
N PRO A 185 -1.70 -16.18 -6.29
CA PRO A 185 -2.92 -15.74 -6.93
C PRO A 185 -2.74 -14.39 -7.62
N LEU A 186 -3.33 -14.25 -8.81
CA LEU A 186 -3.40 -13.01 -9.58
C LEU A 186 -4.82 -12.46 -9.54
N ALA A 187 -4.96 -11.19 -9.20
CA ALA A 187 -6.22 -10.45 -9.28
C ALA A 187 -6.18 -9.47 -10.47
N LEU A 188 -7.23 -9.42 -11.29
CA LEU A 188 -7.39 -8.39 -12.31
C LEU A 188 -8.39 -7.33 -11.85
N CYS A 189 -7.96 -6.08 -11.85
CA CYS A 189 -8.78 -4.92 -11.59
C CYS A 189 -8.89 -4.05 -12.84
N VAL A 190 -10.11 -3.98 -13.38
CA VAL A 190 -10.47 -3.08 -14.47
C VAL A 190 -11.58 -2.16 -13.96
N HIS A 191 -11.39 -0.86 -14.14
CA HIS A 191 -12.38 0.14 -13.77
C HIS A 191 -13.47 0.24 -14.85
N ASN A 192 -14.74 0.44 -14.44
CA ASN A 192 -15.89 0.51 -15.35
C ASN A 192 -16.03 -0.75 -16.20
N SER A 193 -15.87 -1.91 -15.57
CA SER A 193 -15.70 -3.20 -16.26
C SER A 193 -17.00 -3.91 -16.61
N ALA A 194 -18.17 -3.36 -16.25
CA ALA A 194 -19.47 -4.02 -16.41
C ALA A 194 -19.70 -4.60 -17.82
N ALA A 195 -19.32 -3.87 -18.87
CA ALA A 195 -19.50 -4.31 -20.27
C ALA A 195 -18.60 -5.49 -20.68
N ILE A 196 -17.47 -5.70 -19.99
CA ILE A 196 -16.46 -6.71 -20.33
C ILE A 196 -16.22 -7.73 -19.21
N LEU A 197 -17.00 -7.66 -18.13
CA LEU A 197 -16.83 -8.50 -16.94
C LEU A 197 -16.85 -10.00 -17.27
N HIS A 198 -17.69 -10.40 -18.22
CA HIS A 198 -17.79 -11.78 -18.71
C HIS A 198 -16.57 -12.25 -19.51
N LEU A 199 -15.75 -11.33 -20.03
CA LEU A 199 -14.54 -11.62 -20.79
C LEU A 199 -13.30 -11.70 -19.91
N MET A 200 -13.28 -10.95 -18.80
CA MET A 200 -12.10 -10.85 -17.91
C MET A 200 -11.59 -12.20 -17.39
N PRO A 201 -12.41 -13.22 -17.08
CA PRO A 201 -11.91 -14.55 -16.70
C PRO A 201 -11.02 -15.22 -17.76
N ARG A 202 -11.18 -14.86 -19.03
CA ARG A 202 -10.33 -15.37 -20.13
C ARG A 202 -8.88 -14.91 -20.01
N SER A 203 -8.58 -13.92 -19.17
CA SER A 203 -7.20 -13.47 -18.91
C SER A 203 -6.38 -14.53 -18.15
N GLY A 204 -7.03 -15.47 -17.47
CA GLY A 204 -6.38 -16.54 -16.70
C GLY A 204 -6.01 -16.15 -15.26
N VAL A 205 -6.51 -15.00 -14.77
CA VAL A 205 -6.38 -14.59 -13.37
C VAL A 205 -7.26 -15.43 -12.45
N ASP A 206 -6.86 -15.53 -11.18
CA ASP A 206 -7.57 -16.29 -10.16
C ASP A 206 -8.72 -15.48 -9.53
N ILE A 207 -8.60 -14.15 -9.51
CA ILE A 207 -9.53 -13.23 -8.85
C ILE A 207 -9.93 -12.12 -9.82
N ILE A 208 -11.22 -11.82 -9.90
CA ILE A 208 -11.75 -10.67 -10.64
C ILE A 208 -12.25 -9.63 -9.64
N HIS A 209 -11.72 -8.42 -9.71
CA HIS A 209 -12.26 -7.29 -8.97
C HIS A 209 -13.46 -6.69 -9.73
N VAL A 210 -14.60 -6.64 -9.06
CA VAL A 210 -15.86 -6.09 -9.60
C VAL A 210 -16.10 -4.73 -8.97
N ASP A 211 -16.31 -3.70 -9.80
CA ASP A 211 -16.64 -2.35 -9.33
C ASP A 211 -18.15 -2.15 -9.12
N TRP A 212 -18.52 -1.01 -8.53
CA TRP A 212 -19.91 -0.71 -8.13
C TRP A 212 -20.88 -0.52 -9.31
N THR A 213 -20.39 -0.38 -10.54
CA THR A 213 -21.24 -0.21 -11.74
C THR A 213 -21.81 -1.54 -12.22
N ALA A 214 -21.22 -2.66 -11.78
CA ALA A 214 -21.76 -3.98 -12.07
C ALA A 214 -23.07 -4.18 -11.31
N VAL A 215 -24.14 -4.43 -12.05
CA VAL A 215 -25.44 -4.80 -11.51
C VAL A 215 -25.66 -6.30 -11.72
N ALA A 216 -26.18 -6.98 -10.70
CA ALA A 216 -26.67 -8.33 -10.85
C ALA A 216 -28.03 -8.26 -11.56
N ASN A 217 -28.16 -9.00 -12.67
CA ASN A 217 -29.45 -9.27 -13.30
C ASN A 217 -30.12 -10.47 -12.64
#